data_AF-A0A286EH17-F1
#
_entry.id   AF-A0A286EH17-F1
#
_cell.length_a   1.000
_cell.length_b   1.000
_cell.length_c   1.000
_cell.angle_alpha   90.00
_cell.angle_beta   90.00
_cell.angle_gamma   90.00
#
_symmetry.space_group_name_H-M   'P 1'
#
loop_
_entity.id
_entity.type
_entity.pdbx_description
1 polymer ?
#
loop_
_entity_poly.entity_id
_entity_poly.type
_entity_poly.pdbx_seq_one_letter_code
_entity_poly.pdbx_strand_id
1 'polypeptide(L)'
;MIVKQFFEDAAAKISETIANSPAKDLEKNAKAMLSGALNKMDVVTREEFDIQQQILIKTRSKLSEVEARLAALEALLNQNAVSNAQIDTTENVEHTQKIAE
;
A
#
# COMPACT_ATOMS: atom_id res chain seq x y z
N MET A 1 15.54 0.99 -25.53
CA MET A 1 15.47 1.42 -26.95
C MET A 1 14.30 2.37 -27.20
N ILE A 2 13.11 2.08 -26.66
CA ILE A 2 11.89 2.90 -26.81
C ILE A 2 12.05 4.35 -26.31
N VAL A 3 12.64 4.56 -25.12
CA VAL A 3 12.82 5.92 -24.53
C VAL A 3 13.76 6.80 -25.37
N LYS A 4 14.76 6.22 -26.04
CA LYS A 4 15.69 6.96 -26.92
C LYS A 4 14.97 7.46 -28.18
N GLN A 5 14.15 6.60 -28.79
CA GLN A 5 13.38 6.94 -29.99
C GLN A 5 12.40 8.11 -29.74
N PHE A 6 11.70 8.09 -28.61
CA PHE A 6 10.80 9.19 -28.23
C PHE A 6 11.53 10.51 -27.99
N PHE A 7 12.75 10.46 -27.45
CA PHE A 7 13.58 11.65 -27.23
C PHE A 7 14.10 12.22 -28.54
N GLU A 8 14.52 11.38 -29.49
CA GLU A 8 14.96 11.82 -30.82
C GLU A 8 13.82 12.42 -31.65
N ASP A 9 12.64 11.78 -31.64
CA ASP A 9 11.46 12.29 -32.36
C ASP A 9 10.94 13.60 -31.75
N ALA A 10 11.00 13.75 -30.43
CA ALA A 10 10.68 14.99 -29.74
C ALA A 10 11.70 16.10 -30.07
N ALA A 11 12.99 15.79 -30.04
CA ALA A 11 14.05 16.74 -30.37
C ALA A 11 13.97 17.22 -31.82
N ALA A 12 13.69 16.31 -32.76
CA ALA A 12 13.52 16.64 -34.17
C ALA A 12 12.33 17.58 -34.41
N LYS A 13 11.16 17.28 -33.81
CA LYS A 13 9.97 18.13 -33.92
C LYS A 13 10.13 19.49 -33.27
N ILE A 14 10.84 19.57 -32.14
CA ILE A 14 11.17 20.83 -31.47
C ILE A 14 12.09 21.67 -32.36
N SER A 15 13.13 21.07 -32.96
CA SER A 15 14.05 21.79 -33.85
C SER A 15 13.35 22.36 -35.08
N GLU A 16 12.38 21.64 -35.65
CA GLU A 16 11.61 22.06 -36.82
C GLU A 16 10.63 23.20 -36.50
N THR A 17 10.03 23.20 -35.30
CA THR A 17 9.14 24.27 -34.84
C THR A 17 9.89 25.53 -34.39
N ILE A 18 11.09 25.40 -33.84
CA ILE A 18 11.96 26.54 -33.52
C ILE A 18 12.37 27.31 -34.79
N ALA A 19 12.70 26.58 -35.86
CA ALA A 19 13.17 27.19 -37.10
C ALA A 19 12.08 27.96 -37.87
N ASN A 20 10.80 27.60 -37.69
CA ASN A 20 9.69 28.06 -38.52
C ASN A 20 8.61 28.88 -37.78
N SER A 21 8.80 29.22 -36.49
CA SER A 21 7.74 29.83 -35.68
C SER A 21 8.18 31.08 -34.88
N PRO A 22 7.32 32.10 -34.72
CA PRO A 22 7.63 33.27 -33.89
C PRO A 22 8.00 32.85 -32.46
N ALA A 23 9.02 33.46 -31.88
CA ALA A 23 9.57 33.10 -30.56
C ALA A 23 8.50 32.95 -29.44
N LYS A 24 7.40 33.70 -29.55
CA LYS A 24 6.28 33.67 -28.60
C LYS A 24 5.42 32.41 -28.69
N ASP A 25 5.23 31.85 -29.90
CA ASP A 25 4.48 30.60 -30.10
C ASP A 25 5.34 29.39 -29.73
N LEU A 26 6.65 29.47 -29.93
CA LEU A 26 7.59 28.46 -29.47
C LEU A 26 7.57 28.34 -27.93
N GLU A 27 7.65 29.44 -27.20
CA GLU A 27 7.61 29.43 -25.74
C GLU A 27 6.32 28.78 -25.22
N LYS A 28 5.18 29.11 -25.81
CA LYS A 28 3.87 28.55 -25.46
C LYS A 28 3.80 27.04 -25.71
N ASN A 29 4.28 26.59 -26.88
CA ASN A 29 4.27 25.17 -27.24
C ASN A 29 5.29 24.35 -26.42
N ALA A 30 6.48 24.89 -26.16
CA ALA A 30 7.50 24.26 -25.32
C ALA A 30 6.99 24.09 -23.88
N LYS A 31 6.33 25.10 -23.31
CA LYS A 31 5.72 25.03 -21.97
C LYS A 31 4.61 23.98 -21.92
N ALA A 32 3.73 23.94 -22.92
CA ALA A 32 2.66 22.94 -23.01
C ALA A 32 3.22 21.50 -23.17
N MET A 33 4.30 21.35 -23.95
CA MET A 33 4.97 20.06 -24.13
C MET A 33 5.70 19.60 -22.87
N LEU A 34 6.37 20.50 -22.14
CA LEU A 34 6.99 20.19 -20.84
C LEU A 34 5.94 19.82 -19.80
N SER A 35 4.86 20.59 -19.68
CA SER A 35 3.73 20.24 -18.81
C SER A 35 3.11 18.89 -19.20
N GLY A 36 2.96 18.62 -20.51
CA GLY A 36 2.44 17.36 -21.02
C GLY A 36 3.39 16.16 -20.82
N ALA A 37 4.70 16.38 -20.88
CA ALA A 37 5.73 15.39 -20.62
C ALA A 37 5.84 15.08 -19.11
N LEU A 38 5.74 16.11 -18.25
CA LEU A 38 5.70 15.95 -16.80
C LEU A 38 4.43 15.25 -16.31
N ASN A 39 3.31 15.42 -16.99
CA ASN A 39 2.08 14.64 -16.72
C ASN A 39 2.14 13.20 -17.26
N LYS A 40 3.06 12.90 -18.20
CA LYS A 40 3.23 11.56 -18.81
C LYS A 40 4.32 10.73 -18.14
N MET A 41 5.33 11.35 -17.54
CA MET A 41 6.07 10.71 -16.45
C MET A 41 5.09 10.68 -15.28
N ASP A 42 4.95 9.55 -14.61
CA ASP A 42 4.05 9.36 -13.46
C ASP A 42 4.56 10.17 -12.25
N VAL A 43 4.64 11.49 -12.40
CA VAL A 43 5.22 12.42 -11.44
C VAL A 43 4.16 12.67 -10.39
N VAL A 44 4.17 11.81 -9.38
CA VAL A 44 3.45 12.04 -8.14
C VAL A 44 3.96 13.36 -7.58
N THR A 45 3.07 14.33 -7.43
CA THR A 45 3.43 15.61 -6.81
C THR A 45 3.95 15.33 -5.39
N ARG A 46 4.83 16.21 -4.89
CA ARG A 46 5.36 16.04 -3.52
C ARG A 46 4.23 15.94 -2.48
N GLU A 47 3.14 16.68 -2.71
CA GLU A 47 1.95 16.67 -1.87
C GLU A 47 1.21 15.32 -1.90
N GLU A 48 0.99 14.73 -3.07
CA GLU A 48 0.37 13.40 -3.21
C GLU A 48 1.23 12.31 -2.57
N PHE A 49 2.55 12.41 -2.67
CA PHE A 49 3.47 11.49 -1.99
C PHE A 49 3.32 11.59 -0.47
N ASP A 50 3.26 12.79 0.08
CA ASP A 50 3.10 13.01 1.52
C ASP A 50 1.73 12.49 2.01
N ILE A 51 0.66 12.65 1.22
CA ILE A 51 -0.65 12.06 1.50
C ILE A 51 -0.59 10.53 1.53
N GLN A 52 0.05 9.91 0.54
CA GLN A 52 0.21 8.45 0.50
C GLN A 52 0.99 7.92 1.70
N GLN A 53 2.04 8.63 2.14
CA GLN A 53 2.77 8.29 3.37
C GLN A 53 1.86 8.32 4.61
N GLN A 54 1.02 9.35 4.75
CA GLN A 54 0.07 9.42 5.87
C GLN A 54 -0.95 8.28 5.85
N ILE A 55 -1.46 7.94 4.66
CA ILE A 55 -2.37 6.79 4.49
C ILE A 55 -1.67 5.49 4.89
N LEU A 56 -0.39 5.32 4.53
CA LEU A 56 0.39 4.14 4.88
C LEU A 56 0.60 4.03 6.39
N ILE A 57 0.95 5.14 7.07
CA ILE A 57 1.08 5.19 8.53
C ILE A 57 -0.24 4.79 9.20
N LYS A 58 -1.35 5.38 8.76
CA LYS A 58 -2.68 5.09 9.29
C LYS A 58 -3.07 3.62 9.09
N THR A 59 -2.74 3.05 7.94
CA THR A 59 -3.02 1.65 7.62
C THR A 59 -2.20 0.72 8.50
N ARG A 60 -0.90 1.01 8.71
CA ARG A 60 -0.05 0.24 9.63
C ARG A 60 -0.56 0.29 11.07
N SER A 61 -1.02 1.46 11.53
CA SER A 61 -1.61 1.59 12.86
C SER A 61 -2.87 0.74 13.02
N LYS A 62 -3.78 0.79 12.04
CA LYS A 62 -5.00 -0.04 12.07
C LYS A 62 -4.70 -1.52 11.98
N LEU A 63 -3.70 -1.91 11.17
CA LEU A 63 -3.28 -3.30 11.05
C LEU A 63 -2.79 -3.83 12.40
N SER A 64 -1.90 -3.10 13.07
CA SER A 64 -1.39 -3.49 14.39
C SER A 64 -2.49 -3.60 15.45
N GLU A 65 -3.48 -2.71 15.40
CA GLU A 65 -4.65 -2.78 16.29
C GLU A 65 -5.48 -4.05 16.06
N VAL A 66 -5.73 -4.40 14.80
CA VAL A 66 -6.47 -5.62 14.44
C VAL A 66 -5.68 -6.87 14.81
N GLU A 67 -4.38 -6.90 14.56
CA GLU A 67 -3.49 -8.00 14.97
C GLU A 67 -3.51 -8.21 16.48
N ALA A 68 -3.48 -7.12 17.27
CA ALA A 68 -3.57 -7.20 18.72
C ALA A 68 -4.93 -7.77 19.19
N ARG A 69 -6.03 -7.34 18.57
CA ARG A 69 -7.37 -7.86 18.86
C ARG A 69 -7.50 -9.34 18.49
N LEU A 70 -6.91 -9.75 17.36
CA LEU A 70 -6.90 -11.14 16.92
C LEU A 70 -6.10 -12.00 17.90
N ALA A 71 -4.89 -11.58 18.28
CA ALA A 71 -4.06 -12.30 19.25
C ALA A 71 -4.77 -12.46 20.61
N ALA A 72 -5.48 -11.43 21.07
CA ALA A 72 -6.28 -11.51 22.29
C ALA A 72 -7.42 -12.54 22.15
N LEU A 73 -8.10 -12.57 21.01
CA LEU A 73 -9.19 -13.51 20.76
C LEU A 73 -8.68 -14.96 20.64
N GLU A 74 -7.58 -15.17 19.94
CA GLU A 74 -6.91 -16.47 19.84
C GLU A 74 -6.45 -16.97 21.21
N ALA A 75 -5.91 -16.09 22.06
CA ALA A 75 -5.54 -16.44 23.43
C ALA A 75 -6.76 -16.87 24.27
N LEU A 76 -7.89 -16.16 24.18
CA LEU A 76 -9.13 -16.52 24.88
C LEU A 76 -9.70 -17.86 24.39
N LEU A 77 -9.69 -18.11 23.08
CA LEU A 77 -10.15 -19.38 22.53
C LEU A 77 -9.26 -20.55 22.98
N ASN A 78 -7.94 -20.36 22.98
CA ASN A 78 -7.01 -21.36 23.49
C ASN A 78 -7.20 -21.60 25.00
N GLN A 79 -7.42 -20.55 25.80
CA GLN A 79 -7.75 -20.70 27.23
C GLN A 79 -9.04 -21.49 27.43
N ASN A 80 -10.10 -21.18 26.69
CA ASN A 80 -11.37 -21.92 26.78
C ASN A 80 -11.20 -23.39 26.37
N ALA A 81 -10.41 -23.69 25.34
CA ALA A 81 -10.12 -25.06 24.92
C ALA A 81 -9.37 -25.84 26.02
N VAL A 82 -8.39 -25.21 26.69
CA VAL A 82 -7.65 -25.82 27.81
C VAL A 82 -8.55 -26.01 29.03
N SER A 83 -9.38 -25.03 29.39
CA SER A 83 -10.32 -25.15 30.50
C SER A 83 -11.35 -26.26 30.28
N ASN A 84 -11.88 -26.41 29.06
CA ASN A 84 -12.83 -27.48 28.76
C ASN A 84 -12.18 -28.88 28.82
N ALA A 85 -10.93 -29.03 28.36
CA ALA A 85 -10.21 -30.30 28.46
C ALA A 85 -9.85 -30.70 29.92
N GLN A 86 -9.68 -29.71 30.81
CA GLN A 86 -9.44 -29.94 32.24
C GLN A 86 -10.71 -30.33 33.00
N ILE A 87 -11.88 -29.80 32.62
CA ILE A 87 -13.16 -30.19 33.22
C ILE A 87 -13.48 -31.66 32.91
N ASP A 88 -13.26 -32.09 31.67
CA ASP A 88 -13.54 -33.46 31.21
C ASP A 88 -12.62 -34.52 31.86
N THR A 89 -11.39 -34.14 32.20
CA THR A 89 -10.47 -35.01 32.95
C THR A 89 -10.75 -35.03 34.45
N THR A 90 -11.32 -33.97 35.02
CA THR A 90 -11.65 -33.92 36.46
C THR A 90 -12.94 -34.67 36.76
N GLU A 91 -13.97 -34.56 35.91
CA GLU A 91 -15.23 -35.31 36.08
C GLU A 91 -15.05 -36.83 35.93
N ASN A 92 -14.22 -37.29 35.00
CA ASN A 92 -13.96 -38.73 34.83
C ASN A 92 -13.16 -39.34 35.99
N VAL A 93 -12.24 -38.58 36.60
CA VAL A 93 -11.45 -39.04 37.75
C VAL A 93 -12.33 -39.17 39.00
N GLU A 94 -13.22 -38.20 39.26
CA GLU A 94 -14.18 -38.29 40.36
C GLU A 94 -15.18 -39.44 40.16
N HIS A 95 -15.65 -39.68 38.94
CA HIS A 95 -16.55 -40.80 38.65
C HIS A 95 -15.85 -42.15 38.84
N THR A 96 -14.57 -42.27 38.45
CA THR A 96 -13.80 -43.51 38.60
C THR A 96 -13.44 -43.78 40.07
N GLN A 97 -13.18 -42.74 40.87
CA GLN A 97 -12.91 -42.91 42.32
C GLN A 97 -14.16 -43.31 43.12
N LYS A 98 -15.36 -42.83 42.76
CA LYS A 98 -16.62 -43.20 43.42
C LYS A 98 -17.09 -44.65 43.20
N ILE A 99 -16.54 -45.34 42.20
CA ILE A 99 -16.88 -46.75 41.89
C ILE A 99 -15.91 -47.72 42.61
N ALA A 100 -14.79 -47.20 43.14
CA ALA A 100 -13.75 -47.99 43.80
C ALA A 100 -13.88 -48.02 45.34
N GLU A 101 -14.80 -47.26 45.93
CA GLU A 101 -15.24 -47.32 47.34
C GLU A 101 -16.60 -48.01 47.47
#